data_AF-A0A257R7F1-F1
#
_entry.id   AF-A0A257R7F1-F1
#
_cell.length_a   1.000
_cell.length_b   1.000
_cell.length_c   1.000
_cell.angle_alpha   90.00
_cell.angle_beta   90.00
_cell.angle_gamma   90.00
#
_symmetry.space_group_name_H-M   'P 1'
#
loop_
_entity.id
_entity.type
_entity.pdbx_description
1 polymer ?
#
loop_
_entity_poly.entity_id
_entity_poly.type
_entity_poly.pdbx_seq_one_letter_code
_entity_poly.pdbx_strand_id
1 'polypeptide(L)'
;MNQTLRSPHTFRSALALALLGLSLAGCALVTPPPSTGYLPANAFDGRVTGEDPAIAATNEARWAFSHPAAMQGRPAEMALAAASLDAMAGQFSTVGRWLGMNNLTKLQMLHARKVVRAELGIRPDAPSQTVIDALVTISLDLRHGDRKAALAAANGSEFTLPPRRTLAILAHFPATPVAERATAAASRDLYPGGSPPFFTR
;
A
#
# COMPACT_ATOMS: atom_id res chain seq x y z
N MET A 1 -16.42 70.30 -11.55
CA MET A 1 -17.22 69.07 -11.69
C MET A 1 -16.84 68.39 -13.00
N ASN A 2 -16.09 67.30 -12.98
CA ASN A 2 -15.88 66.45 -14.16
C ASN A 2 -15.84 64.98 -13.71
N GLN A 3 -16.93 64.25 -13.99
CA GLN A 3 -17.06 62.81 -13.71
C GLN A 3 -16.50 62.02 -14.91
N THR A 4 -15.54 61.14 -14.63
CA THR A 4 -15.00 60.16 -15.58
C THR A 4 -15.89 58.92 -15.63
N LEU A 5 -16.68 58.79 -16.70
CA LEU A 5 -17.47 57.60 -17.03
C LEU A 5 -16.54 56.42 -17.37
N ARG A 6 -16.44 55.43 -16.48
CA ARG A 6 -15.81 54.12 -16.78
C ARG A 6 -16.78 53.27 -17.59
N SER A 7 -16.37 52.91 -18.81
CA SER A 7 -17.13 52.04 -19.72
C SER A 7 -17.39 50.65 -19.12
N PRO A 8 -18.64 50.12 -19.19
CA PRO A 8 -19.05 48.83 -18.60
C PRO A 8 -18.54 47.59 -19.36
N HIS A 9 -17.93 47.76 -20.53
CA HIS A 9 -17.52 46.66 -21.41
C HIS A 9 -16.25 45.93 -20.95
N THR A 10 -15.31 46.62 -20.31
CA THR A 10 -14.05 46.02 -19.82
C THR A 10 -14.26 45.07 -18.65
N PHE A 11 -15.32 45.29 -17.84
CA PHE A 11 -15.64 44.46 -16.68
C PHE A 11 -16.24 43.10 -17.08
N ARG A 12 -17.04 43.06 -18.16
CA ARG A 12 -17.63 41.83 -18.70
C ARG A 12 -16.59 40.90 -19.34
N SER A 13 -15.63 41.47 -20.06
CA SER A 13 -14.54 40.69 -20.69
C SER A 13 -13.56 40.11 -19.66
N ALA A 14 -13.26 40.83 -18.58
CA ALA A 14 -12.40 40.33 -17.50
C ALA A 14 -13.05 39.15 -16.73
N LEU A 15 -14.37 39.20 -16.51
CA LEU A 15 -15.10 38.13 -15.84
C LEU A 15 -15.17 36.86 -16.69
N ALA A 16 -15.33 37.00 -18.01
CA ALA A 16 -15.36 35.86 -18.94
C ALA A 16 -14.01 35.13 -19.04
N LEU A 17 -12.88 35.86 -19.04
CA LEU A 17 -11.55 35.24 -19.00
C LEU A 17 -11.26 34.53 -17.67
N ALA A 18 -11.70 35.08 -16.54
CA ALA A 18 -11.51 34.46 -15.22
C ALA A 18 -12.31 33.14 -15.07
N LEU A 19 -13.54 33.08 -15.61
CA LEU A 19 -14.36 31.87 -15.64
C LEU A 19 -13.79 30.79 -16.58
N LEU A 20 -13.19 31.18 -17.71
CA LEU A 20 -12.54 30.25 -18.64
C LEU A 20 -11.22 29.68 -18.07
N GLY A 21 -10.49 30.46 -17.26
CA GLY A 21 -9.29 29.98 -16.55
C GLY A 21 -9.61 28.96 -15.45
N LEU A 22 -10.76 29.10 -14.78
CA LEU A 22 -11.19 28.18 -13.71
C LEU A 22 -11.64 26.81 -14.24
N SER A 23 -12.18 26.74 -15.47
CA SER A 23 -12.64 25.49 -16.07
C SER A 23 -11.50 24.59 -16.58
N LEU A 24 -10.33 25.15 -16.92
CA LEU A 24 -9.15 24.34 -17.32
C LEU A 24 -8.38 23.76 -16.13
N ALA A 25 -8.48 24.34 -14.93
CA ALA A 25 -7.80 23.82 -13.73
C ALA A 25 -8.45 22.54 -13.15
N GLY A 26 -9.69 22.22 -13.56
CA GLY A 26 -10.44 21.07 -13.04
C GLY A 26 -9.96 19.69 -13.53
N CYS A 27 -9.24 19.62 -14.66
CA CYS A 27 -8.80 18.35 -15.24
C CYS A 27 -7.46 17.83 -14.68
N ALA A 28 -6.76 18.59 -13.83
CA ALA A 28 -5.45 18.20 -13.31
C ALA A 28 -5.48 17.45 -11.97
N LEU A 29 -6.66 17.28 -11.34
CA LEU A 29 -6.81 16.61 -10.04
C LEU A 29 -7.05 15.10 -10.12
N VAL A 30 -6.83 14.49 -11.30
CA VAL A 30 -6.87 13.03 -11.41
C VAL A 30 -5.67 12.46 -10.68
N THR A 31 -5.88 11.98 -9.45
CA THR A 31 -4.86 11.23 -8.73
C THR A 31 -4.49 9.99 -9.55
N PRO A 32 -3.19 9.79 -9.87
CA PRO A 32 -2.77 8.62 -10.63
C PRO A 32 -3.20 7.34 -9.90
N PRO A 33 -3.54 6.28 -10.66
CA PRO A 33 -3.91 5.01 -10.05
C PRO A 33 -2.77 4.53 -9.15
N PRO A 34 -3.09 3.87 -8.02
CA PRO A 34 -2.06 3.39 -7.10
C PRO A 34 -1.14 2.38 -7.81
N SER A 35 0.15 2.41 -7.46
CA SER A 35 1.12 1.46 -8.00
C SER A 35 0.72 0.02 -7.63
N THR A 36 0.83 -0.87 -8.62
CA THR A 36 0.48 -2.29 -8.51
C THR A 36 1.75 -3.11 -8.62
N GLY A 37 1.85 -4.16 -7.81
CA GLY A 37 2.91 -5.15 -7.91
C GLY A 37 2.41 -6.51 -7.43
N TYR A 38 3.20 -7.53 -7.75
CA TYR A 38 2.88 -8.93 -7.49
C TYR A 38 4.02 -9.58 -6.73
N LEU A 39 3.68 -10.49 -5.80
CA LEU A 39 4.68 -11.33 -5.18
C LEU A 39 5.33 -12.21 -6.26
N PRO A 40 6.67 -12.34 -6.29
CA PRO A 40 7.33 -13.28 -7.18
C PRO A 40 6.95 -14.73 -6.79
N ALA A 41 7.02 -15.64 -7.76
CA ALA A 41 6.57 -17.03 -7.58
C ALA A 41 7.27 -17.76 -6.42
N ASN A 42 8.50 -17.38 -6.09
CA ASN A 42 9.28 -17.94 -4.99
C ASN A 42 9.06 -17.24 -3.64
N ALA A 43 8.16 -16.26 -3.51
CA ALA A 43 8.03 -15.45 -2.30
C ALA A 43 7.76 -16.28 -1.02
N PHE A 44 7.07 -17.41 -1.18
CA PHE A 44 6.73 -18.31 -0.09
C PHE A 44 7.72 -19.47 0.09
N ASP A 45 8.79 -19.56 -0.71
CA ASP A 45 9.81 -20.61 -0.64
C ASP A 45 9.21 -22.04 -0.60
N GLY A 46 8.23 -22.31 -1.48
CA GLY A 46 7.55 -23.60 -1.56
C GLY A 46 6.58 -23.94 -0.40
N ARG A 47 6.48 -23.10 0.64
CA ARG A 47 5.58 -23.33 1.80
C ARG A 47 4.09 -23.31 1.43
N VAL A 48 3.76 -22.70 0.30
CA VAL A 48 2.40 -22.57 -0.22
C VAL A 48 2.34 -23.31 -1.54
N THR A 49 1.61 -24.42 -1.58
CA THR A 49 1.42 -25.24 -2.79
C THR A 49 -0.08 -25.43 -3.03
N GLY A 50 -0.55 -25.10 -4.24
CA GLY A 50 -1.94 -25.28 -4.63
C GLY A 50 -2.94 -24.25 -4.06
N GLU A 51 -2.47 -23.26 -3.29
CA GLU A 51 -3.29 -22.12 -2.84
C GLU A 51 -3.21 -20.97 -3.85
N ASP A 52 -4.27 -20.17 -3.91
CA ASP A 52 -4.27 -18.92 -4.67
C ASP A 52 -3.26 -17.91 -4.07
N PRO A 53 -2.31 -17.36 -4.85
CA PRO A 53 -1.28 -16.46 -4.34
C PRO A 53 -1.80 -15.21 -3.62
N ALA A 54 -2.96 -14.67 -4.04
CA ALA A 54 -3.54 -13.50 -3.40
C ALA A 54 -4.16 -13.84 -2.03
N ILE A 55 -4.69 -15.06 -1.90
CA ILE A 55 -5.22 -15.58 -0.65
C ILE A 55 -4.07 -15.83 0.33
N ALA A 56 -3.01 -16.50 -0.11
CA ALA A 56 -1.81 -16.72 0.69
C ALA A 56 -1.16 -15.41 1.17
N ALA A 57 -1.03 -14.41 0.28
CA ALA A 57 -0.52 -13.08 0.62
C ALA A 57 -1.38 -12.38 1.67
N THR A 58 -2.71 -12.42 1.51
CA THR A 58 -3.60 -11.77 2.47
C THR A 58 -3.56 -12.46 3.84
N ASN A 59 -3.45 -13.79 3.86
CA ASN A 59 -3.29 -14.56 5.10
C ASN A 59 -1.98 -14.27 5.81
N GLU A 60 -0.86 -14.21 5.09
CA GLU A 60 0.46 -13.89 5.64
C GLU A 60 0.46 -12.48 6.26
N ALA A 61 -0.06 -11.48 5.52
CA ALA A 61 -0.18 -10.12 6.05
C ALA A 61 -1.11 -10.08 7.27
N ARG A 62 -2.31 -10.67 7.19
CA ARG A 62 -3.25 -10.72 8.31
C ARG A 62 -2.63 -11.34 9.55
N TRP A 63 -1.97 -12.48 9.40
CA TRP A 63 -1.37 -13.19 10.53
C TRP A 63 -0.32 -12.34 11.24
N ALA A 64 0.62 -11.75 10.49
CA ALA A 64 1.70 -10.96 11.06
C ALA A 64 1.18 -9.71 11.79
N PHE A 65 0.30 -8.93 11.15
CA PHE A 65 -0.19 -7.67 11.73
C PHE A 65 -1.19 -7.90 12.89
N SER A 66 -1.86 -9.05 12.95
CA SER A 66 -2.73 -9.41 14.09
C SER A 66 -1.94 -9.93 15.30
N HIS A 67 -0.68 -10.36 15.12
CA HIS A 67 0.13 -10.97 16.17
C HIS A 67 1.51 -10.30 16.30
N PRO A 68 1.59 -8.98 16.57
CA PRO A 68 2.86 -8.25 16.61
C PRO A 68 3.84 -8.80 17.66
N ALA A 69 3.34 -9.37 18.77
CA ALA A 69 4.16 -10.04 19.77
C ALA A 69 4.82 -11.32 19.22
N ALA A 70 4.11 -12.10 18.40
CA ALA A 70 4.63 -13.32 17.77
C ALA A 70 5.61 -13.02 16.62
N MET A 71 5.66 -11.77 16.14
CA MET A 71 6.58 -11.31 15.10
C MET A 71 7.89 -10.74 15.65
N GLN A 72 8.02 -10.57 16.96
CA GLN A 72 9.27 -10.11 17.57
C GLN A 72 10.39 -11.12 17.32
N GLY A 73 11.55 -10.62 16.86
CA GLY A 73 12.70 -11.42 16.47
C GLY A 73 12.54 -12.16 15.14
N ARG A 74 11.48 -11.88 14.36
CA ARG A 74 11.14 -12.59 13.10
C ARG A 74 11.15 -11.66 11.88
N PRO A 75 12.33 -11.09 11.53
CA PRO A 75 12.42 -10.09 10.46
C PRO A 75 12.10 -10.67 9.08
N ALA A 76 12.37 -11.95 8.83
CA ALA A 76 12.10 -12.57 7.54
C ALA A 76 10.60 -12.70 7.26
N GLU A 77 9.85 -13.14 8.27
CA GLU A 77 8.40 -13.24 8.20
C GLU A 77 7.73 -11.87 8.14
N MET A 78 8.24 -10.89 8.90
CA MET A 78 7.71 -9.53 8.83
C MET A 78 7.98 -8.88 7.46
N ALA A 79 9.12 -9.16 6.84
CA ALA A 79 9.43 -8.66 5.50
C ALA A 79 8.45 -9.24 4.46
N LEU A 80 8.19 -10.55 4.51
CA LEU A 80 7.20 -11.17 3.62
C LEU A 80 5.78 -10.64 3.87
N ALA A 81 5.38 -10.44 5.13
CA ALA A 81 4.08 -9.87 5.46
C ALA A 81 3.93 -8.43 4.97
N ALA A 82 4.97 -7.61 5.08
CA ALA A 82 4.99 -6.25 4.53
C ALA A 82 4.91 -6.25 2.99
N ALA A 83 5.66 -7.13 2.32
CA ALA A 83 5.58 -7.33 0.88
C ALA A 83 4.17 -7.77 0.44
N SER A 84 3.57 -8.69 1.19
CA SER A 84 2.23 -9.21 0.92
C SER A 84 1.16 -8.13 1.08
N LEU A 85 1.25 -7.32 2.14
CA LEU A 85 0.35 -6.17 2.33
C LEU A 85 0.50 -5.17 1.19
N ASP A 86 1.74 -4.87 0.78
CA ASP A 86 2.00 -3.97 -0.34
C ASP A 86 1.35 -4.52 -1.61
N ALA A 87 1.67 -5.75 -2.01
CA ALA A 87 1.09 -6.39 -3.20
C ALA A 87 -0.44 -6.31 -3.21
N MET A 88 -1.07 -6.73 -2.12
CA MET A 88 -2.53 -6.82 -2.05
C MET A 88 -3.23 -5.46 -2.04
N ALA A 89 -2.67 -4.45 -1.37
CA ALA A 89 -3.26 -3.10 -1.36
C ALA A 89 -3.38 -2.49 -2.77
N GLY A 90 -2.40 -2.76 -3.64
CA GLY A 90 -2.40 -2.30 -5.03
C GLY A 90 -3.37 -3.12 -5.85
N GLN A 91 -3.24 -4.44 -5.81
CA GLN A 91 -4.07 -5.34 -6.59
C GLN A 91 -5.56 -5.16 -6.29
N PHE A 92 -5.97 -5.05 -5.02
CA PHE A 92 -7.38 -4.82 -4.66
C PHE A 92 -7.96 -3.55 -5.29
N SER A 93 -7.13 -2.55 -5.57
CA SER A 93 -7.55 -1.26 -6.09
C SER A 93 -7.50 -1.16 -7.61
N THR A 94 -6.71 -2.00 -8.28
CA THR A 94 -6.39 -1.85 -9.72
C THR A 94 -6.74 -3.06 -10.57
N VAL A 95 -6.80 -4.27 -9.99
CA VAL A 95 -7.01 -5.50 -10.75
C VAL A 95 -8.49 -5.84 -10.79
N GLY A 96 -9.01 -6.12 -11.99
CA GLY A 96 -10.43 -6.38 -12.26
C GLY A 96 -11.05 -7.52 -11.43
N ARG A 97 -10.22 -8.47 -10.97
CA ARG A 97 -10.63 -9.56 -10.07
C ARG A 97 -11.33 -9.06 -8.80
N TRP A 98 -10.95 -7.87 -8.30
CA TRP A 98 -11.39 -7.35 -7.02
C TRP A 98 -12.44 -6.23 -7.12
N LEU A 99 -13.07 -6.09 -8.29
CA LEU A 99 -14.09 -5.06 -8.50
C LEU A 99 -15.21 -5.13 -7.46
N GLY A 100 -15.67 -6.34 -7.11
CA GLY A 100 -16.71 -6.56 -6.11
C GLY A 100 -16.29 -6.42 -4.64
N MET A 101 -15.00 -6.26 -4.33
CA MET A 101 -14.53 -6.06 -2.96
C MET A 101 -14.98 -4.69 -2.43
N ASN A 102 -15.26 -4.61 -1.12
CA ASN A 102 -15.70 -3.38 -0.47
C ASN A 102 -14.70 -2.22 -0.68
N ASN A 103 -15.21 -1.06 -1.12
CA ASN A 103 -14.37 0.10 -1.41
C ASN A 103 -13.68 0.68 -0.16
N LEU A 104 -14.31 0.61 1.01
CA LEU A 104 -13.67 1.01 2.27
C LEU A 104 -12.49 0.09 2.58
N THR A 105 -12.62 -1.22 2.39
CA THR A 105 -11.51 -2.18 2.57
C THR A 105 -10.33 -1.85 1.65
N LYS A 106 -10.59 -1.53 0.36
CA LYS A 106 -9.55 -1.11 -0.59
C LYS A 106 -8.81 0.14 -0.10
N LEU A 107 -9.53 1.16 0.35
CA LEU A 107 -8.94 2.40 0.88
C LEU A 107 -8.15 2.16 2.17
N GLN A 108 -8.65 1.31 3.06
CA GLN A 108 -7.96 0.93 4.29
C GLN A 108 -6.64 0.20 4.00
N MET A 109 -6.63 -0.72 3.03
CA MET A 109 -5.41 -1.42 2.61
C MET A 109 -4.38 -0.45 2.00
N LEU A 110 -4.80 0.50 1.17
CA LEU A 110 -3.91 1.55 0.64
C LEU A 110 -3.35 2.44 1.76
N HIS A 111 -4.16 2.78 2.76
CA HIS A 111 -3.68 3.56 3.91
C HIS A 111 -2.69 2.75 4.76
N ALA A 112 -2.98 1.48 5.03
CA ALA A 112 -2.08 0.56 5.73
C ALA A 112 -0.74 0.42 5.00
N ARG A 113 -0.74 0.31 3.66
CA ARG A 113 0.48 0.29 2.86
C ARG A 113 1.34 1.52 3.12
N LYS A 114 0.74 2.72 3.12
CA LYS A 114 1.47 3.97 3.38
C LYS A 114 2.10 3.97 4.78
N VAL A 115 1.36 3.54 5.79
CA VAL A 115 1.86 3.48 7.18
C VAL A 115 3.01 2.48 7.30
N VAL A 116 2.85 1.24 6.82
CA VAL A 116 3.89 0.20 6.90
C VAL A 116 5.15 0.62 6.13
N ARG A 117 4.99 1.25 4.96
CA ARG A 117 6.13 1.83 4.23
C ARG A 117 6.86 2.89 5.03
N ALA A 118 6.13 3.80 5.68
CA ALA A 118 6.72 4.84 6.50
C ALA A 118 7.53 4.26 7.69
N GLU A 119 7.01 3.23 8.37
CA GLU A 119 7.73 2.54 9.45
C GLU A 119 9.05 1.93 8.95
N LEU A 120 9.05 1.33 7.75
CA LEU A 120 10.24 0.73 7.14
C LEU A 120 11.17 1.76 6.48
N GLY A 121 10.81 3.04 6.49
CA GLY A 121 11.56 4.08 5.79
C GLY A 121 11.51 3.96 4.27
N ILE A 122 10.48 3.33 3.72
CA ILE A 122 10.28 3.21 2.28
C ILE A 122 9.67 4.50 1.75
N ARG A 123 10.21 5.02 0.64
CA ARG A 123 9.69 6.24 0.01
C ARG A 123 8.20 6.10 -0.35
N PRO A 124 7.38 7.13 -0.15
CA PRO A 124 5.94 7.06 -0.41
C PRO A 124 5.61 6.83 -1.90
N ASP A 125 6.49 7.30 -2.79
CA ASP A 125 6.37 7.20 -4.25
C ASP A 125 7.11 5.99 -4.85
N ALA A 126 7.74 5.14 -4.02
CA ALA A 126 8.43 3.96 -4.50
C ALA A 126 7.47 3.03 -5.28
N PRO A 127 7.85 2.54 -6.49
CA PRO A 127 7.04 1.59 -7.23
C PRO A 127 6.78 0.33 -6.39
N SER A 128 5.53 -0.15 -6.38
CA SER A 128 5.15 -1.33 -5.58
C SER A 128 5.96 -2.56 -5.95
N GLN A 129 6.23 -2.82 -7.23
CA GLN A 129 7.02 -3.98 -7.61
C GLN A 129 8.44 -3.94 -7.02
N THR A 130 9.13 -2.79 -7.10
CA THR A 130 10.46 -2.62 -6.51
C THR A 130 10.46 -2.87 -5.01
N VAL A 131 9.48 -2.34 -4.29
CA VAL A 131 9.34 -2.54 -2.84
C VAL A 131 9.08 -4.01 -2.50
N ILE A 132 8.18 -4.65 -3.24
CA ILE A 132 7.82 -6.06 -3.05
C ILE A 132 9.02 -6.96 -3.29
N ASP A 133 9.73 -6.76 -4.39
CA ASP A 133 10.91 -7.57 -4.75
C ASP A 133 11.99 -7.43 -3.67
N ALA A 134 12.29 -6.21 -3.23
CA ALA A 134 13.30 -5.98 -2.19
C ALA A 134 12.91 -6.64 -0.86
N LEU A 135 11.65 -6.51 -0.42
CA LEU A 135 11.18 -7.12 0.82
C LEU A 135 11.12 -8.66 0.75
N VAL A 136 10.78 -9.22 -0.41
CA VAL A 136 10.83 -10.67 -0.61
C VAL A 136 12.27 -11.17 -0.63
N THR A 137 13.19 -10.47 -1.28
CA THR A 137 14.62 -10.79 -1.22
C THR A 137 15.14 -10.76 0.21
N ILE A 138 14.83 -9.71 1.00
CA ILE A 138 15.17 -9.64 2.42
C ILE A 138 14.60 -10.85 3.19
N SER A 139 13.35 -11.22 2.94
CA SER A 139 12.72 -12.39 3.57
C SER A 139 13.48 -13.68 3.26
N LEU A 140 13.78 -13.93 1.99
CA LEU A 140 14.45 -15.17 1.54
C LEU A 140 15.89 -15.22 2.06
N ASP A 141 16.65 -14.15 1.91
CA ASP A 141 18.04 -14.07 2.37
C ASP A 141 18.14 -14.33 3.89
N LEU A 142 17.24 -13.74 4.69
CA LEU A 142 17.21 -13.97 6.13
C LEU A 142 16.80 -15.40 6.50
N ARG A 143 15.86 -16.03 5.76
CA ARG A 143 15.47 -17.44 5.98
C ARG A 143 16.62 -18.40 5.68
N HIS A 144 17.41 -18.10 4.65
CA HIS A 144 18.59 -18.88 4.29
C HIS A 144 19.84 -18.53 5.12
N GLY A 145 19.72 -17.61 6.08
CA GLY A 145 20.81 -17.22 6.98
C GLY A 145 21.81 -16.23 6.39
N ASP A 146 21.57 -15.72 5.17
CA ASP A 146 22.44 -14.73 4.53
C ASP A 146 22.07 -13.30 4.94
N ARG A 147 22.48 -12.93 6.15
CA ARG A 147 22.28 -11.56 6.66
C ARG A 147 22.98 -10.50 5.80
N LYS A 148 24.07 -10.84 5.11
CA LYS A 148 24.81 -9.88 4.28
C LYS A 148 24.04 -9.55 3.01
N ALA A 149 23.47 -10.55 2.35
CA ALA A 149 22.59 -10.37 1.20
C ALA A 149 21.33 -9.56 1.60
N ALA A 150 20.72 -9.87 2.74
CA ALA A 150 19.57 -9.10 3.24
C ALA A 150 19.89 -7.61 3.47
N LEU A 151 21.08 -7.29 3.98
CA LEU A 151 21.53 -5.91 4.12
C LEU A 151 21.79 -5.23 2.77
N ALA A 152 22.25 -5.98 1.76
CA ALA A 152 22.43 -5.45 0.42
C ALA A 152 21.07 -5.13 -0.24
N ALA A 153 20.08 -6.01 -0.07
CA ALA A 153 18.72 -5.79 -0.56
C ALA A 153 18.05 -4.58 0.12
N ALA A 154 18.27 -4.38 1.43
CA ALA A 154 17.78 -3.21 2.16
C ALA A 154 18.54 -1.90 1.87
N ASN A 155 19.52 -1.91 0.94
CA ASN A 155 20.27 -0.74 0.48
C ASN A 155 19.76 -0.17 -0.85
N GLY A 156 18.59 -0.62 -1.31
CA GLY A 156 17.94 -0.10 -2.51
C GLY A 156 17.50 1.37 -2.37
N SER A 157 17.36 2.05 -3.51
CA SER A 157 17.00 3.47 -3.59
C SER A 157 15.59 3.81 -3.08
N GLU A 158 14.75 2.80 -2.90
CA GLU A 158 13.42 2.86 -2.33
C GLU A 158 13.43 3.02 -0.81
N PHE A 159 14.53 2.65 -0.14
CA PHE A 159 14.72 2.82 1.30
C PHE A 159 15.46 4.14 1.60
N THR A 160 14.93 4.89 2.57
CA THR A 160 15.52 6.13 3.08
C THR A 160 16.29 5.92 4.39
N LEU A 161 16.04 4.81 5.08
CA LEU A 161 16.74 4.43 6.29
C LEU A 161 17.98 3.59 5.96
N PRO A 162 19.03 3.63 6.80
CA PRO A 162 20.16 2.72 6.66
C PRO A 162 19.71 1.24 6.70
N PRO A 163 20.32 0.33 5.91
CA PRO A 163 19.88 -1.07 5.82
C PRO A 163 19.76 -1.78 7.18
N ARG A 164 20.73 -1.53 8.08
CA ARG A 164 20.72 -2.09 9.44
C ARG A 164 19.51 -1.64 10.26
N ARG A 165 19.04 -0.40 10.04
CA ARG A 165 17.87 0.15 10.74
C ARG A 165 16.60 -0.50 10.19
N THR A 166 16.47 -0.64 8.87
CA THR A 166 15.32 -1.35 8.26
C THR A 166 15.19 -2.77 8.79
N LEU A 167 16.29 -3.54 8.80
CA LEU A 167 16.29 -4.90 9.35
C LEU A 167 15.99 -4.94 10.86
N ALA A 168 16.45 -3.95 11.63
CA ALA A 168 16.13 -3.86 13.05
C ALA A 168 14.64 -3.57 13.28
N ILE A 169 14.02 -2.72 12.45
CA ILE A 169 12.58 -2.45 12.51
C ILE A 169 11.80 -3.70 12.11
N LEU A 170 12.21 -4.43 11.06
CA LEU A 170 11.59 -5.71 10.71
C LEU A 170 11.65 -6.73 11.85
N ALA A 171 12.77 -6.79 12.58
CA ALA A 171 12.93 -7.68 13.72
C ALA A 171 12.09 -7.27 14.94
N HIS A 172 11.81 -5.98 15.10
CA HIS A 172 11.06 -5.42 16.22
C HIS A 172 9.95 -4.50 15.73
N PHE A 173 9.10 -5.04 14.85
CA PHE A 173 8.13 -4.22 14.15
C PHE A 173 7.08 -3.70 15.15
N PRO A 174 6.79 -2.38 15.14
CA PRO A 174 5.81 -1.82 16.06
C PRO A 174 4.40 -2.32 15.74
N ALA A 175 3.58 -2.46 16.78
CA ALA A 175 2.16 -2.74 16.58
C ALA A 175 1.55 -1.65 15.69
N THR A 176 0.89 -2.07 14.62
CA THR A 176 0.32 -1.17 13.61
C THR A 176 -1.18 -1.40 13.48
N PRO A 177 -2.03 -0.78 14.34
CA PRO A 177 -3.48 -1.02 14.36
C PRO A 177 -4.19 -0.72 13.04
N VAL A 178 -3.63 0.17 12.21
CA VAL A 178 -4.15 0.46 10.88
C VAL A 178 -3.99 -0.75 9.95
N ALA A 179 -2.83 -1.42 9.98
CA ALA A 179 -2.55 -2.59 9.15
C ALA A 179 -3.32 -3.83 9.64
N GLU A 180 -3.43 -4.02 10.96
CA GLU A 180 -4.24 -5.07 11.56
C GLU A 180 -5.71 -4.98 11.10
N ARG A 181 -6.36 -3.84 11.33
CA ARG A 181 -7.77 -3.65 10.91
C ARG A 181 -7.98 -3.81 9.41
N ALA A 182 -7.08 -3.26 8.59
CA ALA A 182 -7.18 -3.33 7.13
C ALA A 182 -7.05 -4.77 6.62
N THR A 183 -6.05 -5.52 7.09
CA THR A 183 -5.82 -6.91 6.68
C THR A 183 -6.91 -7.85 7.22
N ALA A 184 -7.44 -7.59 8.41
CA ALA A 184 -8.61 -8.29 8.94
C ALA A 184 -9.87 -8.04 8.09
N ALA A 185 -10.10 -6.79 7.64
CA ALA A 185 -11.20 -6.46 6.73
C ALA A 185 -11.05 -7.14 5.37
N ALA A 186 -9.86 -7.05 4.75
CA ALA A 186 -9.57 -7.71 3.48
C ALA A 186 -9.81 -9.22 3.54
N SER A 187 -9.37 -9.87 4.62
CA SER A 187 -9.59 -11.30 4.78
C SER A 187 -11.07 -11.66 4.95
N ARG A 188 -11.89 -10.84 5.63
CA ARG A 188 -13.34 -11.07 5.69
C ARG A 188 -14.00 -10.96 4.30
N ASP A 189 -13.56 -10.00 3.49
CA ASP A 189 -14.09 -9.81 2.14
C ASP A 189 -13.68 -10.95 1.18
N LEU A 190 -12.52 -11.58 1.42
CA LEU A 190 -12.03 -12.71 0.62
C LEU A 190 -12.72 -14.04 0.93
N TYR A 191 -13.13 -14.23 2.19
CA TYR A 191 -13.74 -15.47 2.66
C TYR A 191 -15.22 -15.22 3.03
N PRO A 192 -16.16 -15.33 2.07
CA PRO A 192 -17.58 -15.18 2.33
C PRO A 192 -18.09 -16.38 3.14
N GLY A 193 -17.86 -16.32 4.45
CA GLY A 193 -18.33 -17.25 5.48
C GLY A 193 -18.21 -16.68 6.90
N GLY A 194 -17.71 -15.44 7.05
CA GLY A 194 -17.46 -14.78 8.34
C GLY A 194 -18.21 -13.46 8.57
N SER A 195 -19.32 -13.21 7.87
CA SER A 195 -20.23 -12.09 8.17
C SER A 195 -21.68 -12.51 7.85
N PRO A 196 -22.66 -12.20 8.72
CA PRO A 196 -24.06 -12.55 8.47
C PRO A 196 -24.58 -11.81 7.23
N PRO A 197 -25.56 -12.38 6.51
CA PRO A 197 -26.14 -11.73 5.35
C PRO A 197 -26.74 -10.37 5.74
N PHE A 198 -26.34 -9.33 5.02
CA PHE A 198 -26.87 -7.97 5.15
C PHE A 198 -28.31 -7.84 4.62
N PHE A 199 -29.23 -8.72 5.05
CA PHE A 199 -30.67 -8.57 4.83
C PHE A 199 -31.49 -9.24 5.94
N THR A 200 -31.80 -8.48 7.01
CA THR A 200 -33.07 -8.56 7.75
C THR A 200 -33.39 -7.21 8.39
N ARG A 201 -34.17 -6.40 7.67
CA ARG A 201 -35.28 -5.61 8.24
C ARG A 201 -36.32 -5.39 7.17
#